data_AF-A0A7K0U5H9-F1
#
_entry.id   AF-A0A7K0U5H9-F1
#
_cell.length_a   1.000
_cell.length_b   1.000
_cell.length_c   1.000
_cell.angle_alpha   90.00
_cell.angle_beta   90.00
_cell.angle_gamma   90.00
#
_symmetry.space_group_name_H-M   'P 1'
#
loop_
_entity.id
_entity.type
_entity.pdbx_description
1 polymer ?
#
loop_
_entity_poly.entity_id
_entity_poly.type
_entity_poly.pdbx_seq_one_letter_code
_entity_poly.pdbx_strand_id
1 'polypeptide(L)'
;VRDLRDASSRVVAAATDEAERHRQVHKSRYLKSWTDLDGSFNVKARMTVANGALVMAALKPIQDEIFKAARKSGAHERPEAYAADALMALCEKANKAVSDSAVGATKTKTRRPHAVINIRVDIDALKRGHTEHGEVCEIAGVGPIPVASATEYLGEAFLKLLVVDGVDIKTVAHMGRHIPAPLRTAVEERDRVCQVPTCDMSLGLEIDHILPFAEGGPASLGNLVRLCKRHHLQKTHDGFRLVRAMDGEGGAWEWRAPPSLRDTG
;
A
#
# COMPACT_ATOMS: atom_id res chain seq x y z
N VAL A 1 11.73 37.95 -8.68
CA VAL A 1 11.66 36.82 -7.70
C VAL A 1 12.43 35.59 -8.18
N ARG A 2 12.32 35.18 -9.45
CA ARG A 2 13.09 34.05 -10.04
C ARG A 2 14.61 34.26 -9.97
N ASP A 3 15.08 35.47 -10.29
CA ASP A 3 16.51 35.82 -10.25
C ASP A 3 17.13 35.76 -8.84
N LEU A 4 16.36 36.11 -7.81
CA LEU A 4 16.78 36.02 -6.40
C LEU A 4 16.86 34.57 -5.92
N ARG A 5 15.93 33.72 -6.38
CA ARG A 5 15.91 32.29 -6.03
C ARG A 5 17.05 31.54 -6.70
N ASP A 6 17.36 31.87 -7.95
CA ASP A 6 18.47 31.30 -8.70
C ASP A 6 19.82 31.78 -8.15
N ALA A 7 19.93 33.06 -7.76
CA ALA A 7 21.10 33.59 -7.07
C ALA A 7 21.31 32.95 -5.69
N SER A 8 20.24 32.81 -4.89
CA SER A 8 20.29 32.13 -3.59
C SER A 8 20.66 30.64 -3.73
N SER A 9 20.11 29.95 -4.73
CA SER A 9 20.47 28.56 -5.05
C SER A 9 21.95 28.43 -5.41
N ARG A 10 22.51 29.37 -6.19
CA ARG A 10 23.95 29.41 -6.53
C ARG A 10 24.83 29.65 -5.31
N VAL A 11 24.44 30.55 -4.41
CA VAL A 11 25.18 30.83 -3.16
C VAL A 11 25.16 29.62 -2.22
N VAL A 12 24.01 28.95 -2.05
CA VAL A 12 23.89 27.72 -1.25
C VAL A 12 24.68 26.57 -1.90
N ALA A 13 24.68 26.48 -3.23
CA ALA A 13 25.45 25.47 -3.95
C ALA A 13 26.97 25.68 -3.86
N ALA A 14 27.44 26.93 -3.74
CA ALA A 14 28.85 27.27 -3.60
C ALA A 14 29.41 27.08 -2.17
N ALA A 15 28.53 27.02 -1.16
CA ALA A 15 28.91 26.90 0.25
C ALA A 15 29.23 25.47 0.71
N THR A 16 29.06 24.46 -0.15
CA THR A 16 29.29 23.04 0.20
C THR A 16 29.87 22.32 -1.00
N ASP A 17 30.82 21.40 -0.77
CA ASP A 17 31.33 20.49 -1.82
C ASP A 17 30.16 19.84 -2.59
N GLU A 18 30.19 19.96 -3.92
CA GLU A 18 29.08 19.54 -4.79
C GLU A 18 28.77 18.05 -4.64
N ALA A 19 29.83 17.23 -4.53
CA ALA A 19 29.70 15.79 -4.37
C ALA A 19 29.13 15.43 -3.00
N GLU A 20 29.54 16.11 -1.93
CA GLU A 20 28.96 15.93 -0.60
C GLU A 20 27.49 16.36 -0.54
N ARG A 21 27.15 17.52 -1.12
CA ARG A 21 25.76 18.00 -1.22
C ARG A 21 24.88 16.99 -1.96
N HIS A 22 25.37 16.43 -3.07
CA HIS A 22 24.66 15.37 -3.81
C HIS A 22 24.48 14.11 -2.96
N ARG A 23 25.51 13.64 -2.25
CA ARG A 23 25.43 12.49 -1.33
C ARG A 23 24.44 12.72 -0.20
N GLN A 24 24.39 13.91 0.38
CA GLN A 24 23.46 14.26 1.46
C GLN A 24 22.01 14.29 0.97
N VAL A 25 21.74 14.91 -0.19
CA VAL A 25 20.40 14.89 -0.79
C VAL A 25 19.98 13.46 -1.10
N HIS A 26 20.88 12.65 -1.67
CA HIS A 26 20.63 11.23 -1.92
C HIS A 26 20.36 10.46 -0.60
N LYS A 27 21.11 10.68 0.48
CA LYS A 27 20.84 10.07 1.80
C LYS A 27 19.45 10.46 2.34
N SER A 28 19.02 11.70 2.13
CA SER A 28 17.72 12.21 2.57
C SER A 28 16.54 11.93 1.61
N ARG A 29 16.77 11.17 0.52
CA ARG A 29 15.73 10.89 -0.48
C ARG A 29 14.58 10.10 0.13
N TYR A 30 13.35 10.42 -0.25
CA TYR A 30 12.17 9.70 0.20
C TYR A 30 11.05 9.74 -0.85
N LEU A 31 10.15 8.78 -0.76
CA LEU A 31 8.84 8.80 -1.41
C LEU A 31 7.82 8.44 -0.33
N LYS A 32 6.86 9.33 -0.10
CA LYS A 32 5.75 9.12 0.84
C LYS A 32 4.44 9.20 0.07
N SER A 33 3.49 8.37 0.45
CA SER A 33 2.11 8.46 -0.01
C SER A 33 1.17 8.37 1.18
N TRP A 34 0.03 9.05 1.06
CA TRP A 34 -1.06 9.00 2.03
C TRP A 34 -2.36 9.30 1.28
N THR A 35 -3.50 9.00 1.90
CA THR A 35 -4.80 9.37 1.36
C THR A 35 -5.50 10.29 2.35
N ASP A 36 -6.09 11.36 1.84
CA ASP A 36 -6.89 12.27 2.64
C ASP A 36 -8.28 11.68 2.90
N LEU A 37 -9.02 12.25 3.85
CA LEU A 37 -10.34 11.76 4.26
C LEU A 37 -11.39 11.81 3.13
N ASP A 38 -11.17 12.66 2.12
CA ASP A 38 -12.02 12.79 0.95
C ASP A 38 -11.70 11.78 -0.17
N GLY A 39 -10.76 10.86 0.08
CA GLY A 39 -10.31 9.85 -0.89
C GLY A 39 -9.20 10.32 -1.83
N SER A 40 -8.71 11.56 -1.68
CA SER A 40 -7.62 12.08 -2.50
C SER A 40 -6.29 11.38 -2.20
N PHE A 41 -5.73 10.68 -3.19
CA PHE A 41 -4.42 10.04 -3.06
C PHE A 41 -3.29 11.04 -3.30
N ASN A 42 -2.38 11.13 -2.33
CA ASN A 42 -1.26 12.05 -2.35
C ASN A 42 0.08 11.33 -2.44
N VAL A 43 1.02 11.91 -3.20
CA VAL A 43 2.41 11.44 -3.29
C VAL A 43 3.36 12.62 -3.11
N LYS A 44 4.36 12.46 -2.24
CA LYS A 44 5.44 13.42 -2.03
C LYS A 44 6.79 12.74 -2.17
N ALA A 45 7.59 13.22 -3.12
CA ALA A 45 8.93 12.71 -3.38
C ALA A 45 10.01 13.76 -3.10
N ARG A 46 11.15 13.31 -2.57
CA ARG A 46 12.41 14.07 -2.50
C ARG A 46 13.50 13.22 -3.12
N MET A 47 14.21 13.79 -4.09
CA MET A 47 15.29 13.12 -4.80
C MET A 47 16.37 14.13 -5.21
N THR A 48 17.45 13.63 -5.81
CA THR A 48 18.49 14.47 -6.40
C THR A 48 17.94 15.23 -7.61
N VAL A 49 18.55 16.37 -7.93
CA VAL A 49 18.14 17.17 -9.11
C VAL A 49 18.24 16.35 -10.40
N ALA A 50 19.28 15.52 -10.53
CA ALA A 50 19.45 14.62 -11.67
C ALA A 50 18.28 13.62 -11.80
N ASN A 51 17.89 12.96 -10.71
CA ASN A 51 16.76 12.03 -10.74
C ASN A 51 15.44 12.76 -11.00
N GLY A 52 15.26 13.96 -10.43
CA GLY A 52 14.09 14.80 -10.69
C GLY A 52 13.98 15.19 -12.16
N ALA A 53 15.10 15.51 -12.81
CA ALA A 53 15.14 15.80 -14.24
C ALA A 53 14.73 14.58 -15.08
N LEU A 54 15.15 13.37 -14.71
CA LEU A 54 14.73 12.13 -15.38
C LEU A 54 13.22 11.88 -15.24
N VAL A 55 12.66 12.06 -14.04
CA VAL A 55 11.21 11.93 -13.80
C VAL A 55 10.44 12.94 -14.65
N MET A 56 10.86 14.21 -14.63
CA MET A 56 10.19 15.25 -15.42
C MET A 56 10.34 15.04 -16.92
N ALA A 57 11.49 14.53 -17.39
CA ALA A 57 11.69 14.21 -18.80
C ALA A 57 10.78 13.07 -19.28
N ALA A 58 10.45 12.11 -18.41
CA ALA A 58 9.48 11.06 -18.72
C ALA A 58 8.04 11.55 -18.67
N LEU A 59 7.72 12.43 -17.70
CA LEU A 59 6.36 12.91 -17.44
C LEU A 59 5.90 13.99 -18.43
N LYS A 60 6.80 14.94 -18.76
CA LYS A 60 6.46 16.15 -19.50
C LYS A 60 5.89 15.91 -20.91
N PRO A 61 6.43 14.97 -21.71
CA PRO A 61 5.86 14.67 -23.02
C PRO A 61 4.40 14.20 -22.94
N ILE A 62 4.09 13.34 -21.97
CA ILE A 62 2.74 12.81 -21.75
C ILE A 62 1.80 13.95 -21.30
N GLN A 63 2.25 14.79 -20.38
CA GLN A 63 1.48 15.97 -19.95
C GLN A 63 1.14 16.88 -21.13
N ASP A 64 2.12 17.15 -22.00
CA ASP A 64 1.93 18.04 -23.15
C ASP A 64 1.01 17.42 -24.21
N GLU A 65 1.01 16.10 -24.37
CA GLU A 65 0.05 15.38 -25.22
C GLU A 65 -1.38 15.48 -24.69
N ILE A 66 -1.59 15.22 -23.39
CA ILE A 66 -2.91 15.33 -22.75
C ILE A 66 -3.42 16.78 -22.83
N PHE A 67 -2.55 17.75 -22.53
CA PHE A 67 -2.89 19.17 -22.65
C PHE A 67 -3.32 19.55 -24.08
N LYS A 68 -2.58 19.08 -25.10
CA LYS A 68 -2.92 19.34 -26.50
C LYS A 68 -4.23 18.67 -26.89
N ALA A 69 -4.51 17.46 -26.40
CA ALA A 69 -5.77 16.75 -26.64
C ALA A 69 -6.95 17.49 -26.00
N ALA A 70 -6.85 17.87 -24.74
CA ALA A 70 -7.86 18.64 -24.02
C ALA A 70 -8.16 19.98 -24.71
N ARG A 71 -7.11 20.70 -25.14
CA ARG A 71 -7.28 21.95 -25.89
C ARG A 71 -8.04 21.76 -27.21
N LYS A 72 -7.85 20.64 -27.89
CA LYS A 72 -8.58 20.32 -29.14
C LYS A 72 -10.05 19.97 -28.89
N SER A 73 -10.38 19.36 -27.76
CA SER A 73 -11.76 19.02 -27.39
C SER A 73 -12.50 20.18 -26.71
N GLY A 74 -11.85 21.32 -26.48
CA GLY A 74 -12.43 22.47 -25.79
C GLY A 74 -12.45 22.36 -24.26
N ALA A 75 -11.85 21.30 -23.70
CA ALA A 75 -11.69 21.14 -22.26
C ALA A 75 -10.53 22.02 -21.74
N HIS A 76 -10.66 22.53 -20.51
CA HIS A 76 -9.63 23.35 -19.89
C HIS A 76 -9.46 23.04 -18.40
N GLU A 77 -8.33 22.42 -18.08
CA GLU A 77 -7.88 22.16 -16.71
C GLU A 77 -6.58 22.91 -16.38
N ARG A 78 -6.24 22.91 -15.08
CA ARG A 78 -4.97 23.48 -14.60
C ARG A 78 -3.77 22.63 -15.04
N PRO A 79 -2.58 23.23 -15.25
CA PRO A 79 -1.37 22.49 -15.61
C PRO A 79 -1.05 21.30 -14.68
N GLU A 80 -1.31 21.44 -13.39
CA GLU A 80 -1.09 20.42 -12.37
C GLU A 80 -2.03 19.22 -12.52
N ALA A 81 -3.27 19.42 -13.00
CA ALA A 81 -4.20 18.33 -13.28
C ALA A 81 -3.66 17.44 -14.41
N TYR A 82 -3.24 18.05 -15.52
CA TYR A 82 -2.59 17.31 -16.61
C TYR A 82 -1.30 16.60 -16.18
N ALA A 83 -0.59 17.13 -15.17
CA ALA A 83 0.59 16.48 -14.62
C ALA A 83 0.22 15.23 -13.80
N ALA A 84 -0.90 15.27 -13.07
CA ALA A 84 -1.44 14.09 -12.37
C ALA A 84 -1.89 13.01 -13.38
N ASP A 85 -2.60 13.40 -14.44
CA ASP A 85 -3.02 12.49 -15.50
C ASP A 85 -1.81 11.86 -16.22
N ALA A 86 -0.78 12.66 -16.48
CA ALA A 86 0.45 12.19 -17.09
C ALA A 86 1.19 11.16 -16.21
N LEU A 87 1.12 11.32 -14.88
CA LEU A 87 1.73 10.39 -13.94
C LEU A 87 1.00 9.04 -13.98
N MET A 88 -0.33 9.06 -14.03
CA MET A 88 -1.13 7.84 -14.18
C MET A 88 -0.86 7.13 -15.50
N ALA A 89 -0.88 7.85 -16.62
CA ALA A 89 -0.57 7.30 -17.93
C ALA A 89 0.86 6.72 -18.01
N LEU A 90 1.84 7.33 -17.34
CA LEU A 90 3.20 6.79 -17.22
C LEU A 90 3.23 5.46 -16.46
N CYS A 91 2.50 5.36 -15.34
CA CYS A 91 2.37 4.15 -14.54
C CYS A 91 1.67 3.02 -15.31
N GLU A 92 0.59 3.33 -16.02
CA GLU A 92 -0.11 2.37 -16.89
C GLU A 92 0.80 1.83 -18.00
N LYS A 93 1.54 2.71 -18.68
CA LYS A 93 2.49 2.30 -19.73
C LYS A 93 3.59 1.40 -19.17
N ALA A 94 4.10 1.71 -17.98
CA ALA A 94 5.09 0.87 -17.31
C ALA A 94 4.51 -0.51 -16.93
N ASN A 95 3.29 -0.56 -16.40
CA ASN A 95 2.62 -1.83 -16.06
C ASN A 95 2.33 -2.68 -17.31
N LYS A 96 1.83 -2.07 -18.39
CA LYS A 96 1.58 -2.72 -19.69
C LYS A 96 2.85 -3.29 -20.30
N ALA A 97 3.95 -2.52 -20.31
CA ALA A 97 5.23 -3.00 -20.82
C ALA A 97 5.75 -4.23 -20.06
N VAL A 98 5.44 -4.31 -18.76
CA VAL A 98 5.81 -5.49 -17.99
C VAL A 98 4.88 -6.67 -18.25
N SER A 99 3.57 -6.46 -18.38
CA SER A 99 2.64 -7.54 -18.74
C SER A 99 2.98 -8.14 -20.10
N ASP A 100 3.32 -7.33 -21.09
CA ASP A 100 3.68 -7.79 -22.44
C ASP A 100 4.99 -8.59 -22.45
N SER A 101 5.96 -8.16 -21.63
CA SER A 101 7.23 -8.87 -21.45
C SER A 101 7.08 -10.23 -20.75
N ALA A 102 5.98 -10.47 -20.02
CA ALA A 102 5.71 -11.74 -19.36
C ALA A 102 5.12 -12.81 -20.30
N VAL A 103 4.55 -12.41 -21.44
CA VAL A 103 3.92 -13.32 -22.41
C VAL A 103 4.95 -13.96 -23.37
N GLY A 104 6.13 -13.34 -23.54
CA GLY A 104 7.18 -13.81 -24.47
C GLY A 104 8.33 -14.62 -23.86
N ALA A 105 8.36 -14.86 -22.55
CA ALA A 105 9.52 -15.46 -21.87
C ALA A 105 9.32 -16.95 -21.52
N THR A 106 10.06 -17.82 -22.20
CA THR A 106 10.19 -19.26 -21.92
C THR A 106 10.70 -19.49 -20.48
N LYS A 107 10.03 -20.40 -19.76
CA LYS A 107 10.30 -20.91 -18.39
C LYS A 107 11.67 -20.53 -17.78
N THR A 108 11.76 -19.39 -17.09
CA THR A 108 12.69 -19.23 -15.96
C THR A 108 12.19 -18.13 -15.01
N LYS A 109 11.89 -18.53 -13.76
CA LYS A 109 11.36 -17.73 -12.63
C LYS A 109 10.12 -16.88 -12.96
N THR A 110 8.96 -17.40 -12.56
CA THR A 110 7.69 -16.66 -12.49
C THR A 110 7.86 -15.33 -11.76
N ARG A 111 8.06 -14.25 -12.51
CA ARG A 111 8.04 -12.89 -11.98
C ARG A 111 6.58 -12.58 -11.66
N ARG A 112 6.23 -12.60 -10.38
CA ARG A 112 4.85 -12.37 -9.89
C ARG A 112 4.32 -11.07 -10.50
N PRO A 113 3.11 -11.06 -11.10
CA PRO A 113 2.54 -9.81 -11.60
C PRO A 113 2.28 -8.82 -10.46
N HIS A 114 2.73 -7.59 -10.72
CA HIS A 114 2.21 -6.23 -10.47
C HIS A 114 1.18 -6.01 -9.36
N ALA A 115 1.32 -4.87 -8.68
CA ALA A 115 0.54 -4.41 -7.54
C ALA A 115 -0.92 -4.87 -7.56
N VAL A 116 -1.32 -5.61 -6.52
CA VAL A 116 -2.71 -6.05 -6.34
C VAL A 116 -3.51 -4.89 -5.76
N ILE A 117 -4.54 -4.45 -6.47
CA ILE A 117 -5.52 -3.49 -5.96
C ILE A 117 -6.67 -4.30 -5.34
N ASN A 118 -6.86 -4.14 -4.04
CA ASN A 118 -7.96 -4.74 -3.31
C ASN A 118 -9.11 -3.72 -3.25
N ILE A 119 -10.21 -3.99 -3.95
CA ILE A 119 -11.42 -3.16 -3.89
C ILE A 119 -12.44 -3.86 -3.00
N ARG A 120 -12.89 -3.15 -1.98
CA ARG A 120 -13.99 -3.55 -1.10
C ARG A 120 -15.24 -2.82 -1.55
N VAL A 121 -16.26 -3.57 -1.94
CA VAL A 121 -17.56 -3.01 -2.34
C VAL A 121 -18.69 -3.84 -1.75
N ASP A 122 -19.68 -3.18 -1.17
CA ASP A 122 -20.92 -3.81 -0.77
C ASP A 122 -21.63 -4.40 -1.99
N ILE A 123 -22.16 -5.62 -1.86
CA ILE A 123 -22.73 -6.34 -3.00
C ILE A 123 -23.94 -5.59 -3.58
N ASP A 124 -24.75 -4.96 -2.72
CA ASP A 124 -25.92 -4.19 -3.14
C ASP A 124 -25.50 -2.88 -3.79
N ALA A 125 -24.45 -2.20 -3.28
CA ALA A 125 -23.83 -1.05 -3.92
C ALA A 125 -23.30 -1.39 -5.32
N LEU A 126 -22.63 -2.54 -5.47
CA LEU A 126 -22.09 -3.01 -6.75
C LEU A 126 -23.21 -3.31 -7.76
N LYS A 127 -24.27 -4.00 -7.35
CA LYS A 127 -25.44 -4.28 -8.20
C LYS A 127 -26.18 -3.01 -8.62
N ARG A 128 -26.30 -2.05 -7.70
CA ARG A 128 -27.01 -0.78 -7.90
C ARG A 128 -26.18 0.25 -8.68
N GLY A 129 -24.85 0.11 -8.70
CA GLY A 129 -23.93 1.03 -9.36
C GLY A 129 -23.60 2.30 -8.57
N HIS A 130 -24.04 2.41 -7.31
CA HIS A 130 -23.69 3.51 -6.39
C HIS A 130 -23.89 3.08 -4.92
N THR A 131 -23.18 3.73 -4.00
CA THR A 131 -23.29 3.51 -2.55
C THR A 131 -24.39 4.36 -1.90
N GLU A 132 -25.09 3.77 -0.94
CA GLU A 132 -26.03 4.44 -0.01
C GLU A 132 -25.40 4.67 1.37
N HIS A 133 -26.12 5.32 2.29
CA HIS A 133 -25.62 5.62 3.63
C HIS A 133 -25.29 4.33 4.40
N GLY A 134 -24.02 4.19 4.79
CA GLY A 134 -23.52 3.02 5.53
C GLY A 134 -22.90 1.92 4.66
N GLU A 135 -23.03 2.00 3.33
CA GLU A 135 -22.38 1.09 2.39
C GLU A 135 -20.95 1.54 2.06
N VAL A 136 -20.11 0.57 1.70
CA VAL A 136 -18.69 0.84 1.40
C VAL A 136 -18.39 0.52 -0.07
N CYS A 137 -17.66 1.44 -0.72
CA CYS A 137 -16.94 1.18 -1.96
C CYS A 137 -15.58 1.88 -1.85
N GLU A 138 -14.51 1.13 -1.60
CA GLU A 138 -13.18 1.68 -1.33
C GLU A 138 -12.06 0.80 -1.88
N ILE A 139 -10.92 1.41 -2.18
CA ILE A 139 -9.66 0.67 -2.35
C ILE A 139 -9.03 0.52 -0.97
N ALA A 140 -8.80 -0.72 -0.52
CA ALA A 140 -8.30 -1.02 0.82
C ALA A 140 -6.95 -0.33 1.08
N GLY A 141 -6.90 0.50 2.12
CA GLY A 141 -5.70 1.28 2.48
C GLY A 141 -5.45 2.52 1.62
N VAL A 142 -6.29 2.78 0.61
CA VAL A 142 -6.32 4.04 -0.13
C VAL A 142 -7.51 4.85 0.34
N GLY A 143 -8.75 4.48 0.03
CA GLY A 143 -9.92 5.27 0.44
C GLY A 143 -11.15 5.02 -0.44
N PRO A 144 -12.27 5.72 -0.18
CA PRO A 144 -13.52 5.53 -0.90
C PRO A 144 -13.37 5.89 -2.38
N ILE A 145 -13.94 5.07 -3.25
CA ILE A 145 -14.02 5.30 -4.69
C ILE A 145 -15.46 5.10 -5.18
N PRO A 146 -15.89 5.77 -6.25
CA PRO A 146 -17.17 5.49 -6.87
C PRO A 146 -17.27 4.03 -7.34
N VAL A 147 -18.46 3.43 -7.22
CA VAL A 147 -18.74 2.07 -7.74
C VAL A 147 -18.46 1.99 -9.24
N ALA A 148 -18.67 3.08 -9.98
CA ALA A 148 -18.30 3.18 -11.39
C ALA A 148 -16.80 2.94 -11.61
N SER A 149 -15.93 3.63 -10.85
CA SER A 149 -14.47 3.42 -10.91
C SER A 149 -14.09 2.00 -10.51
N ALA A 150 -14.71 1.44 -9.47
CA ALA A 150 -14.49 0.05 -9.07
C ALA A 150 -14.84 -0.93 -10.20
N THR A 151 -15.92 -0.66 -10.93
CA THR A 151 -16.40 -1.48 -12.05
C THR A 151 -15.49 -1.38 -13.27
N GLU A 152 -14.95 -0.20 -13.56
CA GLU A 152 -13.95 -0.01 -14.63
C GLU A 152 -12.69 -0.84 -14.36
N TYR A 153 -12.22 -0.89 -13.11
CA TYR A 153 -11.06 -1.70 -12.73
C TYR A 153 -11.32 -3.22 -12.79
N LEU A 154 -12.57 -3.70 -12.81
CA LEU A 154 -12.87 -5.14 -12.95
C LEU A 154 -12.43 -5.72 -14.31
N GLY A 155 -12.24 -4.87 -15.32
CA GLY A 155 -11.73 -5.27 -16.63
C GLY A 155 -10.22 -5.52 -16.69
N GLU A 156 -9.46 -5.16 -15.66
CA GLU A 156 -7.99 -5.23 -15.66
C GLU A 156 -7.45 -6.44 -14.86
N ALA A 157 -6.51 -7.17 -15.45
CA ALA A 157 -6.09 -8.52 -15.04
C ALA A 157 -5.32 -8.64 -13.70
N PHE A 158 -5.37 -7.64 -12.81
CA PHE A 158 -4.66 -7.63 -11.52
C PHE A 158 -5.54 -7.28 -10.31
N LEU A 159 -6.87 -7.25 -10.50
CA LEU A 159 -7.82 -6.93 -9.43
C LEU A 159 -8.12 -8.12 -8.50
N LYS A 160 -8.16 -7.88 -7.19
CA LYS A 160 -8.89 -8.73 -6.24
C LYS A 160 -10.14 -8.00 -5.77
N LEU A 161 -11.30 -8.46 -6.24
CA LEU A 161 -12.60 -8.00 -5.76
C LEU A 161 -12.96 -8.75 -4.47
N LEU A 162 -13.16 -8.02 -3.37
CA LEU A 162 -13.77 -8.55 -2.16
C LEU A 162 -15.23 -8.12 -2.12
N VAL A 163 -16.12 -9.04 -2.48
CA VAL A 163 -17.56 -8.88 -2.30
C VAL A 163 -17.90 -9.27 -0.87
N VAL A 164 -18.38 -8.32 -0.07
CA VAL A 164 -18.77 -8.57 1.32
C VAL A 164 -20.22 -9.08 1.31
N ASP A 165 -20.43 -10.35 0.91
CA ASP A 165 -21.59 -11.13 1.35
C ASP A 165 -21.40 -12.64 1.06
N GLY A 166 -21.55 -13.50 2.08
CA GLY A 166 -21.89 -14.92 1.88
C GLY A 166 -20.86 -16.04 2.16
N VAL A 167 -19.69 -15.77 2.73
CA VAL A 167 -18.95 -16.82 3.46
C VAL A 167 -18.67 -16.29 4.86
N ASP A 168 -19.26 -16.91 5.88
CA ASP A 168 -18.83 -16.64 7.25
C ASP A 168 -17.38 -17.10 7.38
N ILE A 169 -16.42 -16.19 7.20
CA ILE A 169 -14.98 -16.47 7.23
C ILE A 169 -14.59 -17.11 8.57
N LYS A 170 -15.38 -16.93 9.62
CA LYS A 170 -15.17 -17.61 10.91
C LYS A 170 -15.29 -19.14 10.80
N THR A 171 -15.97 -19.65 9.78
CA THR A 171 -16.11 -21.09 9.50
C THR A 171 -14.95 -21.68 8.69
N VAL A 172 -14.06 -20.85 8.13
CA VAL A 172 -12.89 -21.30 7.36
C VAL A 172 -11.70 -21.53 8.30
N ALA A 173 -11.41 -22.79 8.59
CA ALA A 173 -10.23 -23.20 9.34
C ALA A 173 -9.47 -24.31 8.59
N HIS A 174 -8.14 -24.27 8.64
CA HIS A 174 -7.28 -25.25 8.00
C HIS A 174 -6.24 -25.77 9.00
N MET A 175 -6.05 -27.09 9.05
CA MET A 175 -5.18 -27.74 10.06
C MET A 175 -3.71 -27.80 9.66
N GLY A 176 -3.37 -27.46 8.42
CA GLY A 176 -1.98 -27.33 7.94
C GLY A 176 -1.49 -25.88 7.93
N ARG A 177 -0.17 -25.69 7.85
CA ARG A 177 0.51 -24.37 7.80
C ARG A 177 0.07 -23.47 6.63
N HIS A 178 -0.52 -24.04 5.59
CA HIS A 178 -1.05 -23.28 4.46
C HIS A 178 -2.25 -22.44 4.88
N ILE A 179 -2.20 -21.14 4.61
CA ILE A 179 -3.31 -20.20 4.87
C ILE A 179 -4.13 -20.08 3.57
N PRO A 180 -5.40 -20.55 3.54
CA PRO A 180 -6.26 -20.43 2.37
C PRO A 180 -6.42 -18.98 1.91
N ALA A 181 -6.58 -18.76 0.61
CA ALA A 181 -6.69 -17.41 0.05
C ALA A 181 -7.80 -16.55 0.70
N PRO A 182 -9.02 -17.05 0.97
CA PRO A 182 -10.04 -16.27 1.66
C PRO A 182 -9.62 -15.85 3.08
N LEU A 183 -8.95 -16.77 3.79
CA LEU A 183 -8.50 -16.55 5.16
C LEU A 183 -7.34 -15.54 5.22
N ARG A 184 -6.40 -15.65 4.28
CA ARG A 184 -5.30 -14.69 4.10
C ARG A 184 -5.86 -13.29 3.87
N THR A 185 -6.78 -13.16 2.92
CA THR A 185 -7.43 -11.89 2.58
C THR A 185 -8.13 -11.28 3.81
N ALA A 186 -8.85 -12.10 4.57
CA ALA A 186 -9.54 -11.65 5.79
C ALA A 186 -8.60 -11.15 6.88
N VAL A 187 -7.47 -11.85 7.10
CA VAL A 187 -6.45 -11.45 8.08
C VAL A 187 -5.71 -10.19 7.61
N GLU A 188 -5.42 -10.07 6.32
CA GLU A 188 -4.84 -8.87 5.71
C GLU A 188 -5.70 -7.62 5.90
N GLU A 189 -7.02 -7.78 5.76
CA GLU A 189 -7.99 -6.69 5.95
C GLU A 189 -8.25 -6.38 7.43
N ARG A 190 -8.38 -7.39 8.29
CA ARG A 190 -8.61 -7.17 9.73
C ARG A 190 -7.43 -6.47 10.39
N ASP A 191 -6.20 -6.88 10.02
CA ASP A 191 -4.98 -6.43 10.67
C ASP A 191 -4.17 -5.51 9.73
N ARG A 192 -4.69 -4.30 9.50
CA ARG A 192 -4.07 -3.28 8.61
C ARG A 192 -2.76 -2.69 9.18
N VAL A 193 -2.61 -2.74 10.51
CA VAL A 193 -1.40 -2.37 11.25
C VAL A 193 -0.93 -3.55 12.09
N CYS A 194 0.35 -3.52 12.48
CA CYS A 194 0.92 -4.49 13.41
C CYS A 194 0.05 -4.62 14.67
N GLN A 195 -0.37 -5.84 15.01
CA GLN A 195 -1.28 -6.08 16.14
C GLN A 195 -0.64 -5.97 17.53
N VAL A 196 0.66 -5.65 17.60
CA VAL A 196 1.32 -5.33 18.87
C VAL A 196 0.85 -3.96 19.32
N PRO A 197 0.31 -3.83 20.54
CA PRO A 197 -0.05 -2.53 21.10
C PRO A 197 1.11 -1.55 20.98
N THR A 198 0.79 -0.29 20.70
CA THR A 198 1.76 0.81 20.47
C THR A 198 2.60 0.70 19.19
N CYS A 199 2.35 -0.26 18.30
CA CYS A 199 2.99 -0.32 16.99
C CYS A 199 2.04 0.14 15.88
N ASP A 200 2.44 1.15 15.12
CA ASP A 200 1.67 1.76 14.02
C ASP A 200 2.17 1.34 12.63
N MET A 201 3.16 0.45 12.57
CA MET A 201 3.69 -0.05 11.30
C MET A 201 2.59 -0.72 10.46
N SER A 202 2.39 -0.23 9.25
CA SER A 202 1.40 -0.71 8.28
C SER A 202 2.03 -1.43 7.07
N LEU A 203 3.34 -1.27 6.87
CA LEU A 203 4.07 -1.84 5.73
C LEU A 203 4.96 -3.02 6.16
N GLY A 204 5.09 -4.00 5.27
CA GLY A 204 5.95 -5.17 5.47
C GLY A 204 5.49 -6.10 6.60
N LEU A 205 4.17 -6.21 6.80
CA LEU A 205 3.61 -7.10 7.82
C LEU A 205 3.54 -8.55 7.33
N GLU A 206 3.89 -9.46 8.21
CA GLU A 206 3.88 -10.91 8.02
C GLU A 206 2.68 -11.50 8.76
N ILE A 207 2.00 -12.49 8.14
CA ILE A 207 0.93 -13.24 8.80
C ILE A 207 1.56 -14.35 9.64
N ASP A 208 1.25 -14.37 10.93
CA ASP A 208 1.77 -15.32 11.90
C ASP A 208 0.65 -15.97 12.72
N HIS A 209 0.91 -17.16 13.26
CA HIS A 209 -0.04 -17.86 14.12
C HIS A 209 0.14 -17.42 15.58
N ILE A 210 -0.94 -17.09 16.30
CA ILE A 210 -0.91 -16.76 17.73
C ILE A 210 -0.47 -17.99 18.53
N LEU A 211 -1.24 -19.09 18.44
CA LEU A 211 -0.81 -20.43 18.82
C LEU A 211 0.03 -21.00 17.68
N PRO A 212 1.34 -21.26 17.87
CA PRO A 212 2.20 -21.74 16.80
C PRO A 212 1.65 -23.01 16.14
N PHE A 213 1.79 -23.09 14.81
CA PHE A 213 1.41 -24.31 14.06
C PHE A 213 2.11 -25.57 14.59
N ALA A 214 3.38 -25.46 15.01
CA ALA A 214 4.13 -26.56 15.61
C ALA A 214 3.52 -27.07 16.94
N GLU A 215 2.72 -26.23 17.60
CA GLU A 215 1.98 -26.55 18.83
C GLU A 215 0.52 -26.93 18.55
N GLY A 216 0.17 -27.19 17.29
CA GLY A 216 -1.18 -27.57 16.85
C GLY A 216 -2.12 -26.41 16.55
N GLY A 217 -1.61 -25.18 16.46
CA GLY A 217 -2.42 -24.01 16.10
C GLY A 217 -2.96 -24.07 14.67
N PRO A 218 -4.29 -24.04 14.45
CA PRO A 218 -4.87 -24.06 13.11
C PRO A 218 -4.68 -22.72 12.40
N ALA A 219 -4.63 -22.73 11.07
CA ALA A 219 -4.83 -21.52 10.28
C ALA A 219 -6.33 -21.19 10.31
N SER A 220 -6.72 -20.30 11.22
CA SER A 220 -8.08 -19.79 11.38
C SER A 220 -8.05 -18.29 11.64
N LEU A 221 -9.18 -17.59 11.46
CA LEU A 221 -9.20 -16.14 11.60
C LEU A 221 -8.83 -15.76 13.04
N GLY A 222 -9.32 -16.51 14.03
CA GLY A 222 -9.01 -16.28 15.44
C GLY A 222 -7.55 -16.57 15.83
N ASN A 223 -6.82 -17.38 15.05
CA ASN A 223 -5.45 -17.80 15.37
C ASN A 223 -4.38 -17.15 14.48
N LEU A 224 -4.74 -16.41 13.44
CA LEU A 224 -3.80 -15.70 12.58
C LEU A 224 -3.79 -14.21 12.92
N VAL A 225 -2.62 -13.57 12.88
CA VAL A 225 -2.43 -12.12 13.07
C VAL A 225 -1.40 -11.54 12.13
N ARG A 226 -1.40 -10.22 11.92
CA ARG A 226 -0.31 -9.52 11.22
C ARG A 226 0.64 -8.78 12.15
N LEU A 227 1.94 -9.06 11.98
CA LEU A 227 3.04 -8.48 12.75
C LEU A 227 4.09 -7.89 11.82
N CYS A 228 4.73 -6.78 12.22
CA CYS A 228 5.91 -6.30 11.50
C CYS A 228 7.10 -7.24 11.75
N LYS A 229 8.07 -7.23 10.85
CA LYS A 229 9.27 -8.10 10.94
C LYS A 229 9.94 -8.07 12.33
N ARG A 230 10.04 -6.90 12.96
CA ARG A 230 10.63 -6.76 14.31
C ARG A 230 9.86 -7.57 15.35
N HIS A 231 8.55 -7.40 15.44
CA HIS A 231 7.72 -8.11 16.42
C HIS A 231 7.56 -9.59 16.08
N HIS A 232 7.54 -9.95 14.79
CA HIS A 232 7.57 -11.34 14.36
C HIS A 232 8.85 -12.04 14.88
N LEU A 233 10.02 -11.43 14.71
CA LEU A 233 11.28 -11.96 15.24
C LEU A 233 11.28 -12.06 16.77
N GLN A 234 10.80 -11.03 17.47
CA GLN A 234 10.70 -11.05 18.94
C GLN A 234 9.80 -12.18 19.46
N LYS A 235 8.68 -12.46 18.79
CA LYS A 235 7.82 -13.61 19.13
C LYS A 235 8.49 -14.95 18.82
N THR A 236 9.22 -15.03 17.71
CA THR A 236 9.81 -16.27 17.20
C THR A 236 11.05 -16.67 18.00
N HIS A 237 11.90 -15.70 18.37
CA HIS A 237 13.23 -15.95 18.90
C HIS A 237 13.44 -15.44 20.33
N ASP A 238 12.75 -14.36 20.70
CA ASP A 238 13.02 -13.65 21.97
C ASP A 238 11.95 -13.94 23.04
N GLY A 239 11.08 -14.94 22.81
CA GLY A 239 10.12 -15.41 23.81
C GLY A 239 8.91 -14.50 24.06
N PHE A 240 8.73 -13.44 23.28
CA PHE A 240 7.55 -12.58 23.39
C PHE A 240 6.28 -13.31 22.96
N ARG A 241 5.14 -12.91 23.54
CA ARG A 241 3.83 -13.49 23.25
C ARG A 241 2.78 -12.40 23.05
N LEU A 242 1.96 -12.55 22.02
CA LEU A 242 0.74 -11.77 21.83
C LEU A 242 -0.42 -12.54 22.47
N VAL A 243 -1.07 -11.96 23.47
CA VAL A 243 -2.20 -12.60 24.18
C VAL A 243 -3.40 -11.67 24.16
N ARG A 244 -4.62 -12.21 24.23
CA ARG A 244 -5.81 -11.37 24.41
C ARG A 244 -5.90 -10.91 25.86
N ALA A 245 -6.16 -9.62 26.08
CA ALA A 245 -6.47 -9.08 27.40
C ALA A 245 -7.77 -9.72 27.92
N MET A 246 -7.81 -10.10 29.20
CA MET A 246 -8.91 -10.88 29.80
C MET A 246 -10.00 -9.98 30.39
N ASP A 247 -9.75 -8.67 30.46
CA ASP A 247 -10.37 -7.72 31.38
C ASP A 247 -10.90 -6.45 30.68
N GLY A 248 -10.96 -6.44 29.35
CA GLY A 248 -11.55 -5.35 28.56
C GLY A 248 -12.67 -5.82 27.64
N GLU A 249 -13.84 -5.18 27.71
CA GLU A 249 -14.86 -5.22 26.66
C GLU A 249 -14.23 -4.73 25.34
N GLY A 250 -13.78 -5.64 24.48
CA GLY A 250 -13.19 -5.28 23.18
C GLY A 250 -12.11 -6.21 22.62
N GLY A 251 -11.61 -7.19 23.40
CA GLY A 251 -10.69 -8.20 22.84
C GLY A 251 -9.34 -7.66 22.36
N ALA A 252 -8.84 -6.59 23.00
CA ALA A 252 -7.55 -5.99 22.70
C ALA A 252 -6.38 -6.97 22.92
N TRP A 253 -5.31 -6.81 22.13
CA TRP A 253 -4.08 -7.57 22.28
C TRP A 253 -3.20 -6.98 23.38
N GLU A 254 -2.42 -7.82 24.04
CA GLU A 254 -1.37 -7.47 24.99
C GLU A 254 -0.06 -8.11 24.51
N TRP A 255 1.02 -7.33 24.51
CA TRP A 255 2.35 -7.81 24.13
C TRP A 255 3.17 -8.13 25.37
N ARG A 256 3.25 -9.42 25.70
CA ARG A 256 3.91 -9.91 26.91
C ARG A 256 5.37 -10.25 26.62
N ALA A 257 6.26 -9.56 27.33
CA ALA A 257 7.68 -9.92 27.42
C ALA A 257 7.86 -11.26 28.14
N PRO A 258 8.90 -12.05 27.79
CA PRO A 258 9.21 -13.29 28.48
C PRO A 258 9.57 -13.02 29.95
N PRO A 259 9.39 -14.00 30.85
CA PRO A 259 9.69 -13.84 32.27
C PRO A 259 11.12 -13.33 32.55
N SER A 260 12.10 -13.79 31.77
CA SER A 260 13.52 -13.43 31.92
C SER A 260 13.86 -11.95 31.66
N LEU A 261 12.97 -11.20 31.00
CA LEU A 261 13.13 -9.76 30.72
C LEU A 261 12.36 -8.86 31.69
N ARG A 262 11.51 -9.44 32.57
CA ARG A 262 10.72 -8.67 33.54
C ARG A 262 11.50 -8.36 34.82
N ASP A 263 12.57 -9.10 35.09
CA ASP A 263 13.38 -9.01 36.33
C ASP A 263 14.62 -8.10 36.20
N THR A 264 14.82 -7.46 35.04
CA THR A 264 15.87 -6.46 34.85
C THR A 264 15.29 -5.06 35.08
N GLY A 265 15.01 -4.74 36.35
CA GLY A 265 14.72 -3.38 36.82
C GLY A 265 15.95 -2.49 36.83
#